data_AF-A0A847B2X9-F1
#
_entry.id   AF-A0A847B2X9-F1
#
_cell.length_a   1.000
_cell.length_b   1.000
_cell.length_c   1.000
_cell.angle_alpha   90.00
_cell.angle_beta   90.00
_cell.angle_gamma   90.00
#
_symmetry.space_group_name_H-M   'P 1'
#
loop_
_entity.id
_entity.type
_entity.pdbx_description
1 polymer ?
#
loop_
_entity_poly.entity_id
_entity_poly.type
_entity_poly.pdbx_seq_one_letter_code
_entity_poly.pdbx_strand_id
1 'polypeptide(L)'
;MSNKPYKGFSPKWVETPADPRSWRSIFRWGDPHYFKWPKENLYKVMKEIFDLTDDDFQKYDGGLGFGPVDYNVPSCLAPEHIDAFKALLGEEFVRTDSYSRLSVAYGKTMHDVLRLRQKIVENIPDAVLYPDNREQIEKVVAYCSTHKIPVYVYGGGSSVTRGVECVKGGVSLDMRLRFNKVIAFNEKDQTITVQAGMSGPQLEKTLNDAE
;
A
#
# COMPACT_ATOMS: atom_id res chain seq x y z
N MET A 1 -19.49 17.29 -1.87
CA MET A 1 -19.54 18.42 -2.85
C MET A 1 -20.18 17.90 -4.12
N SER A 2 -21.30 18.48 -4.55
CA SER A 2 -21.98 18.08 -5.79
C SER A 2 -21.24 18.68 -7.01
N ASN A 3 -20.77 17.83 -7.92
CA ASN A 3 -20.23 18.28 -9.21
C ASN A 3 -21.42 18.65 -10.11
N LYS A 4 -21.41 19.85 -10.71
CA LYS A 4 -22.38 20.17 -11.76
C LYS A 4 -22.20 19.16 -12.91
N PRO A 5 -23.29 18.61 -13.48
CA PRO A 5 -23.19 17.69 -14.61
C PRO A 5 -22.53 18.41 -15.80
N TYR A 6 -21.78 17.64 -16.59
CA TYR A 6 -21.17 18.14 -17.82
C TYR A 6 -22.27 18.54 -18.80
N LYS A 7 -22.07 19.64 -19.52
CA LYS A 7 -23.03 20.10 -20.55
C LYS A 7 -22.84 19.41 -21.90
N GLY A 8 -21.63 18.89 -22.17
CA GLY A 8 -21.27 18.17 -23.40
C GLY A 8 -20.84 16.73 -23.12
N PHE A 9 -19.86 16.24 -23.87
CA PHE A 9 -19.25 14.93 -23.64
C PHE A 9 -18.66 14.85 -22.21
N SER A 10 -18.99 13.76 -21.50
CA SER A 10 -18.34 13.38 -20.25
C SER A 10 -17.65 12.04 -20.43
N PRO A 11 -16.35 11.93 -20.09
CA PRO A 11 -15.72 10.63 -19.97
C PRO A 11 -16.51 9.73 -19.01
N LYS A 12 -16.49 8.42 -19.28
CA LYS A 12 -17.09 7.41 -18.40
C LYS A 12 -16.18 7.18 -17.19
N TRP A 13 -16.20 8.12 -16.24
CA TRP A 13 -15.35 8.06 -15.06
C TRP A 13 -15.54 6.77 -14.26
N VAL A 14 -14.44 6.26 -13.69
CA VAL A 14 -14.46 5.08 -12.82
C VAL A 14 -14.89 5.50 -11.42
N GLU A 15 -16.06 5.03 -10.99
CA GLU A 15 -16.66 5.34 -9.68
C GLU A 15 -16.81 4.10 -8.79
N THR A 16 -16.43 2.93 -9.31
CA THR A 16 -16.55 1.66 -8.58
C THR A 16 -15.30 1.42 -7.74
N PRO A 17 -15.45 1.11 -6.43
CA PRO A 17 -14.36 0.61 -5.60
C PRO A 17 -13.72 -0.62 -6.23
N ALA A 18 -12.39 -0.68 -6.13
CA ALA A 18 -11.65 -1.87 -6.53
C ALA A 18 -11.93 -3.00 -5.54
N ASP A 19 -11.96 -4.24 -6.01
CA ASP A 19 -11.93 -5.39 -5.11
C ASP A 19 -10.68 -5.29 -4.21
N PRO A 20 -10.77 -5.53 -2.89
CA PRO A 20 -9.64 -5.40 -1.97
C PRO A 20 -8.43 -6.25 -2.35
N ARG A 21 -8.61 -7.34 -3.11
CA ARG A 21 -7.56 -8.27 -3.55
C ARG A 21 -7.10 -8.04 -5.00
N SER A 22 -7.50 -6.93 -5.61
CA SER A 22 -7.17 -6.58 -7.00
C SER A 22 -5.82 -5.87 -7.15
N TRP A 23 -5.31 -5.77 -8.38
CA TRP A 23 -4.13 -4.94 -8.68
C TRP A 23 -4.37 -3.47 -8.34
N ARG A 24 -5.59 -2.98 -8.62
CA ARG A 24 -5.99 -1.58 -8.39
C ARG A 24 -6.01 -1.24 -6.92
N SER A 25 -6.38 -2.16 -6.01
CA SER A 25 -6.33 -1.85 -4.57
C SER A 25 -4.91 -1.53 -4.09
N ILE A 26 -3.87 -2.04 -4.77
CA ILE A 26 -2.46 -1.77 -4.45
C ILE A 26 -2.00 -0.43 -5.04
N PHE A 27 -2.18 -0.17 -6.34
CA PHE A 27 -1.64 1.06 -6.95
C PHE A 27 -2.53 2.30 -6.77
N ARG A 28 -3.83 2.13 -6.46
CA ARG A 28 -4.73 3.26 -6.24
C ARG A 28 -4.21 4.14 -5.11
N TRP A 29 -4.37 5.46 -5.29
CA TRP A 29 -4.00 6.45 -4.28
C TRP A 29 -5.22 6.88 -3.45
N GLY A 30 -5.05 7.04 -2.14
CA GLY A 30 -6.08 7.52 -1.22
C GLY A 30 -7.19 6.52 -0.89
N ASP A 31 -8.24 7.02 -0.24
CA ASP A 31 -9.40 6.23 0.24
C ASP A 31 -10.08 5.44 -0.88
N PRO A 32 -10.14 4.09 -0.81
CA PRO A 32 -10.74 3.20 -1.83
C PRO A 32 -12.14 3.59 -2.31
N HIS A 33 -12.94 4.25 -1.47
CA HIS A 33 -14.34 4.61 -1.73
C HIS A 33 -14.53 6.07 -2.16
N TYR A 34 -13.48 6.89 -2.11
CA TYR A 34 -13.56 8.29 -2.51
C TYR A 34 -13.18 8.48 -3.98
N PHE A 35 -14.13 8.95 -4.80
CA PHE A 35 -13.92 9.24 -6.22
C PHE A 35 -14.09 10.73 -6.49
N LYS A 36 -13.08 11.32 -7.13
CA LYS A 36 -13.11 12.70 -7.58
C LYS A 36 -12.56 12.77 -8.99
N TRP A 37 -13.47 12.91 -9.95
CA TRP A 37 -13.12 13.18 -11.34
C TRP A 37 -13.03 14.68 -11.62
N PRO A 38 -12.33 15.08 -12.70
CA PRO A 38 -12.26 16.46 -13.15
C PRO A 38 -13.66 17.08 -13.32
N LYS A 39 -13.79 18.36 -12.98
CA LYS A 39 -14.94 19.18 -13.42
C LYS A 39 -14.79 19.49 -14.91
N GLU A 40 -15.90 19.79 -15.60
CA GLU A 40 -15.89 20.08 -17.05
C GLU A 40 -14.86 21.14 -17.45
N ASN A 41 -14.68 22.20 -16.66
CA ASN A 41 -13.67 23.21 -16.96
C ASN A 41 -12.23 22.65 -16.90
N LEU A 42 -11.93 21.80 -15.90
CA LEU A 42 -10.61 21.16 -15.81
C LEU A 42 -10.42 20.16 -16.96
N TYR A 43 -11.46 19.42 -17.32
CA TYR A 43 -11.44 18.54 -18.49
C TYR A 43 -11.11 19.30 -19.78
N LYS A 44 -11.76 20.45 -20.01
CA LYS A 44 -11.48 21.31 -21.18
C LYS A 44 -10.03 21.82 -21.18
N VAL A 45 -9.55 22.29 -20.04
CA VAL A 45 -8.16 22.76 -19.88
C VAL A 45 -7.16 21.62 -20.15
N MET A 46 -7.42 20.41 -19.67
CA MET A 46 -6.56 19.26 -19.95
C MET A 46 -6.49 18.96 -21.45
N LYS A 47 -7.64 18.99 -22.14
CA LYS A 47 -7.67 18.80 -23.60
C LYS A 47 -6.87 19.85 -24.36
N GLU A 48 -7.04 21.12 -23.99
CA GLU A 48 -6.31 22.22 -24.60
C GLU A 48 -4.78 22.12 -24.37
N ILE A 49 -4.36 21.85 -23.13
CA ILE A 49 -2.92 21.80 -22.78
C ILE A 49 -2.21 20.61 -23.43
N PHE A 50 -2.87 19.45 -23.49
CA PHE A 50 -2.26 18.20 -23.96
C PHE A 50 -2.62 17.83 -25.41
N ASP A 51 -3.29 18.73 -26.13
CA ASP A 51 -3.77 18.51 -27.51
C ASP A 51 -4.62 17.22 -27.64
N LEU A 52 -5.56 17.06 -26.69
CA LEU A 52 -6.47 15.92 -26.63
C LEU A 52 -7.87 16.30 -27.11
N THR A 53 -8.62 15.30 -27.54
CA THR A 53 -9.99 15.38 -28.04
C THR A 53 -10.94 14.55 -27.16
N ASP A 54 -12.25 14.59 -27.43
CA ASP A 54 -13.19 13.69 -26.73
C ASP A 54 -12.94 12.22 -27.09
N ASP A 55 -12.36 11.94 -28.26
CA ASP A 55 -12.06 10.60 -28.75
C ASP A 55 -11.03 9.88 -27.87
N ASP A 56 -10.06 10.61 -27.33
CA ASP A 56 -9.04 10.10 -26.40
C ASP A 56 -9.60 9.61 -25.05
N PHE A 57 -10.86 9.97 -24.74
CA PHE A 57 -11.53 9.61 -23.49
C PHE A 57 -12.71 8.65 -23.70
N GLN A 58 -12.96 8.17 -24.92
CA GLN A 58 -14.06 7.26 -25.20
C GLN A 58 -13.88 5.88 -24.56
N LYS A 59 -12.63 5.44 -24.37
CA LYS A 59 -12.28 4.14 -23.81
C LYS A 59 -11.04 4.23 -22.91
N TYR A 60 -10.86 3.20 -22.08
CA TYR A 60 -9.66 3.05 -21.28
C TYR A 60 -8.70 2.09 -21.96
N ASP A 61 -7.55 2.60 -22.40
CA ASP A 61 -6.58 1.85 -23.20
C ASP A 61 -5.61 1.00 -22.37
N GLY A 62 -5.65 1.15 -21.04
CA GLY A 62 -4.76 0.45 -20.11
C GLY A 62 -5.51 -0.42 -19.13
N GLY A 63 -4.79 -1.38 -18.54
CA GLY A 63 -5.29 -2.21 -17.44
C GLY A 63 -5.77 -1.34 -16.28
N LEU A 64 -7.08 -1.28 -16.06
CA LEU A 64 -7.66 -0.55 -14.92
C LEU A 64 -7.35 -1.22 -13.57
N GLY A 65 -6.84 -2.45 -13.60
CA GLY A 65 -6.37 -3.20 -12.43
C GLY A 65 -7.47 -3.86 -11.61
N PHE A 66 -8.70 -3.97 -12.13
CA PHE A 66 -9.82 -4.54 -11.39
C PHE A 66 -9.73 -6.07 -11.19
N GLY A 67 -8.92 -6.76 -12.00
CA GLY A 67 -8.70 -8.20 -11.82
C GLY A 67 -7.95 -8.53 -10.53
N PRO A 68 -8.05 -9.78 -10.03
CA PRO A 68 -7.34 -10.22 -8.83
C PRO A 68 -5.83 -10.17 -9.05
N VAL A 69 -5.06 -10.03 -7.96
CA VAL A 69 -3.61 -10.19 -8.02
C VAL A 69 -3.25 -11.65 -8.31
N ASP A 70 -2.69 -11.86 -9.49
CA ASP A 70 -2.44 -13.17 -10.07
C ASP A 70 -1.06 -13.19 -10.77
N TYR A 71 -0.01 -13.44 -10.00
CA TYR A 71 1.34 -13.68 -10.54
C TYR A 71 1.95 -14.94 -9.94
N ASN A 72 2.88 -15.54 -10.67
CA ASN A 72 3.53 -16.80 -10.33
C ASN A 72 5.04 -16.60 -10.08
N VAL A 73 5.36 -15.85 -9.03
CA VAL A 73 6.73 -15.68 -8.54
C VAL A 73 6.76 -16.33 -7.14
N PRO A 74 7.40 -17.50 -6.97
CA PRO A 74 7.43 -18.17 -5.68
C PRO A 74 8.23 -17.37 -4.64
N SER A 75 8.07 -17.73 -3.38
CA SER A 75 8.99 -17.30 -2.32
C SER A 75 10.29 -18.09 -2.46
N CYS A 76 11.43 -17.40 -2.41
CA CYS A 76 12.75 -18.02 -2.39
C CYS A 76 13.22 -18.34 -0.96
N LEU A 77 12.41 -18.02 0.06
CA LEU A 77 12.74 -18.28 1.44
C LEU A 77 12.53 -19.76 1.77
N ALA A 78 13.55 -20.39 2.37
CA ALA A 78 13.49 -21.80 2.74
C ALA A 78 12.38 -22.05 3.81
N PRO A 79 11.70 -23.22 3.77
CA PRO A 79 10.57 -23.51 4.65
C PRO A 79 10.88 -23.34 6.15
N GLU A 80 12.09 -23.70 6.59
CA GLU A 80 12.52 -23.59 7.98
C GLU A 80 12.51 -22.14 8.50
N HIS A 81 12.74 -21.16 7.63
CA HIS A 81 12.67 -19.76 8.00
C HIS A 81 11.22 -19.29 8.13
N ILE A 82 10.34 -19.77 7.26
CA ILE A 82 8.91 -19.50 7.34
C ILE A 82 8.36 -20.06 8.67
N ASP A 83 8.71 -21.29 9.00
CA ASP A 83 8.28 -21.94 10.25
C ASP A 83 8.82 -21.23 11.49
N ALA A 84 10.08 -20.78 11.46
CA ALA A 84 10.65 -19.97 12.52
C ALA A 84 9.90 -18.64 12.71
N PHE A 85 9.55 -17.93 11.62
CA PHE A 85 8.75 -16.71 11.72
C PHE A 85 7.34 -16.99 12.25
N LYS A 86 6.72 -18.11 11.85
CA LYS A 86 5.40 -18.52 12.36
C LYS A 86 5.45 -18.79 13.86
N ALA A 87 6.51 -19.44 14.36
CA ALA A 87 6.72 -19.65 15.78
C ALA A 87 6.90 -18.34 16.57
N LEU A 88 7.50 -17.32 15.96
CA LEU A 88 7.71 -16.01 16.58
C LEU A 88 6.45 -15.12 16.59
N LEU A 89 5.67 -15.15 15.51
CA LEU A 89 4.61 -14.17 15.26
C LEU A 89 3.19 -14.73 15.35
N GLY A 90 3.03 -16.05 15.16
CA GLY A 90 1.76 -16.73 14.88
C GLY A 90 1.59 -17.01 13.38
N GLU A 91 0.92 -18.12 13.04
CA GLU A 91 0.80 -18.60 11.65
C GLU A 91 0.08 -17.62 10.73
N GLU A 92 -0.98 -16.98 11.22
CA GLU A 92 -1.78 -16.01 10.46
C GLU A 92 -1.01 -14.71 10.12
N PHE A 93 0.09 -14.46 10.82
CA PHE A 93 0.89 -13.23 10.75
C PHE A 93 2.18 -13.38 9.94
N VAL A 94 2.32 -14.51 9.23
CA VAL A 94 3.38 -14.75 8.24
C VAL A 94 2.71 -15.09 6.91
N ARG A 95 2.83 -14.19 5.94
CA ARG A 95 2.10 -14.30 4.66
C ARG A 95 3.05 -14.41 3.48
N THR A 96 2.85 -15.45 2.69
CA THR A 96 3.61 -15.74 1.46
C THR A 96 2.72 -15.69 0.20
N ASP A 97 1.44 -15.35 0.35
CA ASP A 97 0.51 -15.24 -0.78
C ASP A 97 0.81 -14.03 -1.68
N SER A 98 0.49 -14.16 -2.98
CA SER A 98 0.82 -13.19 -4.03
C SER A 98 0.38 -11.76 -3.68
N TYR A 99 -0.86 -11.60 -3.20
CA TYR A 99 -1.38 -10.28 -2.86
C TYR A 99 -0.63 -9.66 -1.69
N SER A 100 -0.48 -10.40 -0.57
CA SER A 100 0.16 -9.84 0.63
C SER A 100 1.56 -9.34 0.30
N ARG A 101 2.36 -10.15 -0.41
CA ARG A 101 3.71 -9.80 -0.88
C ARG A 101 3.72 -8.57 -1.79
N LEU A 102 2.79 -8.48 -2.74
CA LEU A 102 2.72 -7.34 -3.66
C LEU A 102 2.22 -6.06 -2.99
N SER A 103 1.34 -6.17 -1.99
CA SER A 103 0.72 -5.03 -1.29
C SER A 103 1.71 -4.18 -0.49
N VAL A 104 2.93 -4.68 -0.29
CA VAL A 104 4.02 -4.03 0.44
C VAL A 104 5.29 -3.86 -0.43
N ALA A 105 5.23 -4.17 -1.72
CA ALA A 105 6.42 -4.21 -2.57
C ALA A 105 6.81 -2.84 -3.15
N TYR A 106 5.83 -1.95 -3.37
CA TYR A 106 6.05 -0.70 -4.10
C TYR A 106 5.51 0.51 -3.35
N GLY A 107 6.11 1.67 -3.67
CA GLY A 107 5.62 2.97 -3.26
C GLY A 107 4.58 3.53 -4.25
N LYS A 108 4.62 4.84 -4.43
CA LYS A 108 3.69 5.62 -5.26
C LYS A 108 4.42 6.53 -6.25
N THR A 109 5.63 6.16 -6.66
CA THR A 109 6.24 6.80 -7.82
C THR A 109 5.44 6.48 -9.08
N MET A 110 5.56 7.32 -10.11
CA MET A 110 4.95 7.03 -11.42
C MET A 110 5.40 5.67 -11.94
N HIS A 111 6.68 5.33 -11.77
CA HIS A 111 7.25 4.06 -12.19
C HIS A 111 6.60 2.86 -11.49
N ASP A 112 6.37 2.94 -10.17
CA ASP A 112 5.66 1.93 -9.38
C ASP A 112 4.26 1.68 -9.92
N VAL A 113 3.51 2.76 -10.12
CA VAL A 113 2.13 2.70 -10.59
C VAL A 113 2.05 2.13 -11.99
N LEU A 114 2.95 2.52 -12.90
CA LEU A 114 2.99 2.01 -14.27
C LEU A 114 3.30 0.51 -14.30
N ARG A 115 4.30 0.04 -13.53
CA ARG A 115 4.61 -1.39 -13.41
C ARG A 115 3.39 -2.19 -12.95
N LEU A 116 2.73 -1.75 -11.88
CA LEU A 116 1.52 -2.41 -11.37
C LEU A 116 0.37 -2.42 -12.38
N ARG A 117 0.18 -1.33 -13.14
CA ARG A 117 -0.83 -1.25 -14.21
C ARG A 117 -0.54 -2.19 -15.37
N GLN A 118 0.74 -2.43 -15.65
CA GLN A 118 1.24 -3.37 -16.66
C GLN A 118 1.42 -4.80 -16.12
N LYS A 119 1.07 -5.04 -14.84
CA LYS A 119 1.27 -6.31 -14.13
C LYS A 119 2.73 -6.79 -14.10
N ILE A 120 3.68 -5.86 -14.12
CA ILE A 120 5.11 -6.15 -13.95
C ILE A 120 5.39 -6.32 -12.46
N VAL A 121 5.90 -7.49 -12.07
CA VAL A 121 6.20 -7.85 -10.69
C VAL A 121 7.69 -8.18 -10.54
N GLU A 122 8.38 -7.32 -9.81
CA GLU A 122 9.80 -7.40 -9.46
C GLU A 122 10.05 -6.88 -8.03
N ASN A 123 11.18 -7.21 -7.41
CA ASN A 123 11.59 -6.67 -6.10
C ASN A 123 10.53 -6.82 -4.99
N ILE A 124 9.81 -7.94 -4.98
CA ILE A 124 8.84 -8.28 -3.94
C ILE A 124 9.53 -9.01 -2.76
N PRO A 125 9.00 -8.91 -1.54
CA PRO A 125 9.48 -9.75 -0.44
C PRO A 125 9.12 -11.22 -0.69
N ASP A 126 9.86 -12.13 -0.07
CA ASP A 126 9.54 -13.56 -0.01
C ASP A 126 8.44 -13.85 1.01
N ALA A 127 8.40 -13.10 2.12
CA ALA A 127 7.33 -13.15 3.11
C ALA A 127 7.03 -11.77 3.71
N VAL A 128 5.77 -11.56 4.08
CA VAL A 128 5.31 -10.39 4.84
C VAL A 128 5.04 -10.80 6.27
N LEU A 129 5.62 -10.05 7.20
CA LEU A 129 5.57 -10.32 8.63
C LEU A 129 4.79 -9.20 9.33
N TYR A 130 3.85 -9.58 10.20
CA TYR A 130 2.99 -8.64 10.92
C TYR A 130 3.25 -8.73 12.45
N PRO A 131 4.29 -8.05 12.96
CA PRO A 131 4.58 -8.04 14.39
C PRO A 131 3.61 -7.13 15.17
N ASP A 132 3.37 -7.46 16.44
CA ASP A 132 2.41 -6.78 17.33
C ASP A 132 3.06 -5.92 18.41
N ASN A 133 4.30 -6.26 18.76
CA ASN A 133 5.03 -5.63 19.85
C ASN A 133 6.53 -5.56 19.53
N ARG A 134 7.26 -4.85 20.41
CA ARG A 134 8.69 -4.59 20.26
C ARG A 134 9.49 -5.90 20.30
N GLU A 135 9.12 -6.80 21.19
CA GLU A 135 9.82 -8.05 21.45
C GLU A 135 9.79 -8.98 20.23
N GLN A 136 8.65 -9.01 19.51
CA GLN A 136 8.54 -9.73 18.24
C GLN A 136 9.45 -9.13 17.16
N ILE A 137 9.49 -7.80 17.04
CA ILE A 137 10.37 -7.11 16.08
C ILE A 137 11.83 -7.44 16.37
N GLU A 138 12.25 -7.31 17.63
CA GLU A 138 13.61 -7.61 18.07
C GLU A 138 14.02 -9.04 17.74
N LYS A 139 13.16 -10.02 18.05
CA LYS A 139 13.40 -11.45 17.74
C LYS A 139 13.49 -11.70 16.24
N VAL A 140 12.60 -11.13 15.45
CA VAL A 140 12.62 -11.28 13.98
C VAL A 140 13.89 -10.68 13.38
N VAL A 141 14.28 -9.47 13.79
CA VAL A 141 15.50 -8.80 13.31
C VAL A 141 16.75 -9.58 13.72
N ALA A 142 16.81 -10.07 14.96
CA ALA A 142 17.91 -10.91 15.44
C ALA A 142 18.02 -12.24 14.64
N TYR A 143 16.89 -12.89 14.37
CA TYR A 143 16.83 -14.08 13.53
C TYR A 143 17.34 -13.79 12.11
N CYS A 144 16.82 -12.74 11.48
CA CYS A 144 17.24 -12.35 10.13
C CYS A 144 18.74 -12.01 10.05
N SER A 145 19.29 -11.33 11.06
CA SER A 145 20.72 -11.01 11.15
C SER A 145 21.60 -12.26 11.21
N THR A 146 21.17 -13.27 11.99
CA THR A 146 21.84 -14.56 12.15
C THR A 146 21.84 -15.34 10.84
N HIS A 147 20.68 -15.41 10.18
CA HIS A 147 20.48 -16.20 8.95
C HIS A 147 20.75 -15.42 7.65
N LYS A 148 21.20 -14.16 7.74
CA LYS A 148 21.49 -13.28 6.59
C LYS A 148 20.28 -13.05 5.66
N ILE A 149 19.09 -12.99 6.25
CA ILE A 149 17.84 -12.69 5.53
C ILE A 149 17.69 -11.15 5.45
N PRO A 150 17.54 -10.56 4.26
CA PRO A 150 17.25 -9.13 4.11
C PRO A 150 15.95 -8.73 4.79
N VAL A 151 15.95 -7.57 5.45
CA VAL A 151 14.77 -7.03 6.15
C VAL A 151 14.42 -5.66 5.60
N TYR A 152 13.16 -5.48 5.24
CA TYR A 152 12.56 -4.21 4.82
C TYR A 152 11.43 -3.86 5.78
N VAL A 153 11.05 -2.58 5.83
CA VAL A 153 9.97 -2.09 6.69
C VAL A 153 8.95 -1.38 5.83
N TYR A 154 7.68 -1.70 6.05
CA TYR A 154 6.56 -1.11 5.35
C TYR A 154 5.62 -0.41 6.32
N GLY A 155 5.43 0.88 6.09
CA GLY A 155 4.43 1.72 6.77
C GLY A 155 3.23 1.97 5.84
N GLY A 156 2.85 3.22 5.63
CA GLY A 156 1.69 3.58 4.80
C GLY A 156 1.83 3.34 3.29
N GLY A 157 3.01 2.95 2.79
CA GLY A 157 3.23 2.72 1.36
C GLY A 157 3.28 3.97 0.48
N SER A 158 3.48 5.15 1.07
CA SER A 158 3.48 6.44 0.37
C SER A 158 4.85 6.85 -0.18
N SER A 159 5.87 5.99 -0.10
CA SER A 159 7.23 6.30 -0.58
C SER A 159 7.21 6.71 -2.05
N VAL A 160 7.93 7.77 -2.38
CA VAL A 160 8.18 8.23 -3.76
C VAL A 160 9.66 8.13 -4.13
N THR A 161 10.39 7.25 -3.45
CA THR A 161 11.84 7.07 -3.60
C THR A 161 12.24 5.64 -3.89
N ARG A 162 11.25 4.75 -4.12
CA ARG A 162 11.44 3.29 -4.25
C ARG A 162 12.05 2.64 -3.00
N GLY A 163 12.01 3.31 -1.85
CA GLY A 163 12.68 2.87 -0.62
C GLY A 163 12.07 1.63 0.07
N VAL A 164 10.91 1.16 -0.40
CA VAL A 164 10.24 -0.03 0.13
C VAL A 164 10.44 -1.29 -0.73
N GLU A 165 11.10 -1.15 -1.89
CA GLU A 165 11.32 -2.28 -2.80
C GLU A 165 12.29 -3.30 -2.18
N CYS A 166 11.85 -4.55 -2.13
CA CYS A 166 12.62 -5.67 -1.60
C CYS A 166 13.58 -6.22 -2.66
N VAL A 167 14.55 -5.39 -3.09
CA VAL A 167 15.46 -5.68 -4.21
C VAL A 167 16.32 -6.95 -4.02
N LYS A 168 16.46 -7.42 -2.77
CA LYS A 168 17.17 -8.67 -2.43
C LYS A 168 16.23 -9.80 -1.98
N GLY A 169 14.91 -9.69 -2.20
CA GLY A 169 13.93 -10.59 -1.59
C GLY A 169 13.93 -10.45 -0.06
N GLY A 170 13.76 -11.54 0.68
CA GLY A 170 13.74 -11.56 2.13
C GLY A 170 12.38 -11.20 2.71
N VAL A 171 12.36 -10.49 3.83
CA VAL A 171 11.12 -10.21 4.57
C VAL A 171 10.78 -8.73 4.60
N SER A 172 9.49 -8.41 4.52
CA SER A 172 8.98 -7.07 4.77
C SER A 172 8.16 -7.05 6.06
N LEU A 173 8.53 -6.18 7.00
CA LEU A 173 7.79 -5.96 8.23
C LEU A 173 6.67 -4.95 7.96
N ASP A 174 5.42 -5.41 7.87
CA ASP A 174 4.28 -4.53 7.73
C ASP A 174 3.78 -4.09 9.10
N MET A 175 4.11 -2.84 9.45
CA MET A 175 3.84 -2.28 10.77
C MET A 175 2.36 -1.90 10.93
N ARG A 176 1.61 -1.77 9.84
CA ARG A 176 0.27 -1.15 9.85
C ARG A 176 -0.79 -2.01 10.50
N LEU A 177 -0.68 -3.35 10.43
CA LEU A 177 -1.77 -4.23 10.83
C LEU A 177 -1.93 -4.31 12.35
N ARG A 178 -0.81 -4.38 13.08
CA ARG A 178 -0.80 -4.70 14.52
C ARG A 178 0.04 -3.76 15.38
N PHE A 179 1.05 -3.10 14.81
CA PHE A 179 1.96 -2.21 15.53
C PHE A 179 1.55 -0.74 15.40
N ASN A 180 0.30 -0.42 15.74
CA ASN A 180 -0.38 0.85 15.45
C ASN A 180 -1.17 1.44 16.64
N LYS A 181 -0.77 1.14 17.89
CA LYS A 181 -1.48 1.52 19.12
C LYS A 181 -0.91 2.78 19.77
N VAL A 182 -1.74 3.45 20.58
CA VAL A 182 -1.29 4.46 21.55
C VAL A 182 -0.68 3.74 22.75
N ILE A 183 0.49 4.19 23.20
CA ILE A 183 1.23 3.63 24.33
C ILE A 183 1.08 4.53 25.57
N ALA A 184 1.20 5.84 25.40
CA ALA A 184 1.05 6.81 26.47
C ALA A 184 0.52 8.13 25.91
N PHE A 185 -0.31 8.81 26.69
CA PHE A 185 -0.86 10.12 26.39
C PHE A 185 -0.65 11.03 27.59
N ASN A 186 -0.07 12.21 27.39
CA ASN A 186 0.22 13.18 28.43
C ASN A 186 -0.23 14.56 27.97
N GLU A 187 -1.45 14.94 28.39
CA GLU A 187 -2.07 16.24 28.07
C GLU A 187 -1.29 17.40 28.67
N LYS A 188 -0.82 17.24 29.91
CA LYS A 188 -0.09 18.29 30.64
C LYS A 188 1.18 18.71 29.90
N ASP A 189 1.95 17.73 29.42
CA ASP A 189 3.21 17.96 28.71
C ASP A 189 3.02 18.00 27.20
N GLN A 190 1.79 17.83 26.70
CA GLN A 190 1.44 17.82 25.27
C GLN A 190 2.25 16.79 24.46
N THR A 191 2.38 15.57 24.99
CA THR A 191 3.11 14.48 24.33
C THR A 191 2.26 13.22 24.22
N ILE A 192 2.46 12.50 23.11
CA ILE A 192 1.88 11.18 22.88
C ILE A 192 2.97 10.21 22.41
N THR A 193 2.97 9.01 22.97
CA THR A 193 3.81 7.90 22.51
C THR A 193 2.91 6.91 21.77
N VAL A 194 3.25 6.62 20.52
CA VAL A 194 2.50 5.69 19.67
C VAL A 194 3.43 4.67 19.01
N GLN A 195 2.89 3.54 18.60
CA GLN A 195 3.60 2.58 17.77
C GLN A 195 3.72 3.10 16.33
N ALA A 196 4.86 2.80 15.70
CA ALA A 196 5.28 3.41 14.43
C ALA A 196 4.43 3.05 13.21
N GLY A 197 3.54 2.05 13.31
CA GLY A 197 2.61 1.67 12.26
C GLY A 197 1.32 2.49 12.22
N MET A 198 1.10 3.38 13.20
CA MET A 198 -0.10 4.23 13.26
C MET A 198 -0.14 5.20 12.08
N SER A 199 -1.30 5.28 11.42
CA SER A 199 -1.51 6.24 10.34
C SER A 199 -1.82 7.64 10.88
N GLY A 200 -1.49 8.69 10.11
CA GLY A 200 -1.85 10.08 10.46
C GLY A 200 -3.33 10.24 10.80
N PRO A 201 -4.29 9.81 9.96
CA PRO A 201 -5.71 9.91 10.27
C PRO A 201 -6.14 9.18 11.56
N GLN A 202 -5.51 8.05 11.88
CA GLN A 202 -5.78 7.33 13.13
C GLN A 202 -5.25 8.10 14.34
N LEU A 203 -4.04 8.66 14.23
CA LEU A 203 -3.45 9.53 15.25
C LEU A 203 -4.32 10.78 15.49
N GLU A 204 -4.70 11.47 14.43
CA GLU A 204 -5.57 12.65 14.51
C GLU A 204 -6.92 12.32 15.15
N LYS A 205 -7.51 11.16 14.83
CA LYS A 205 -8.75 10.73 15.48
C LYS A 205 -8.57 10.62 17.00
N THR A 206 -7.48 10.03 17.47
CA THR A 206 -7.16 9.96 18.91
C THR A 206 -6.97 11.34 19.52
N LEU A 207 -6.30 12.26 18.81
CA LEU A 207 -6.00 13.60 19.33
C LEU A 207 -7.22 14.52 19.38
N ASN A 208 -8.17 14.38 18.46
CA ASN A 208 -9.38 15.20 18.45
C ASN A 208 -10.30 14.93 19.65
N ASP A 209 -10.14 13.78 20.32
CA ASP A 209 -10.89 13.40 21.52
C ASP A 209 -10.12 13.75 22.82
N ALA A 210 -8.95 14.39 22.74
CA ALA A 210 -8.16 14.79 23.92
C ALA A 210 -8.73 16.07 24.56
N GLU A 211 -8.80 16.11 25.89
CA GLU A 211 -9.35 17.23 26.67
C GLU A 211 -8.33 18.33 26.99
#